data_AF-A0A0H5DTQ9-F1
#
_entry.id   AF-A0A0H5DTQ9-F1
#
_cell.length_a   1.000
_cell.length_b   1.000
_cell.length_c   1.000
_cell.angle_alpha   90.00
_cell.angle_beta   90.00
_cell.angle_gamma   90.00
#
_symmetry.space_group_name_H-M   'P 1'
#
loop_
_entity.id
_entity.type
_entity.pdbx_description
1 polymer ?
#
loop_
_entity_poly.entity_id
_entity_poly.type
_entity_poly.pdbx_seq_one_letter_code
_entity_poly.pdbx_strand_id
1 'polypeptide(L)'
;MNQKVGRNDPCPCGSGKKYKQCCFKLAHQKKKIKAVVIRSGQKPGAAPDLLERTFGDTISKLKGEEPPKPITTHNIEEKHD
;
A
#
# COMPACT_ATOMS: atom_id res chain seq x y z
N MET A 1 23.69 8.02 22.63
CA MET A 1 23.45 6.73 23.32
C MET A 1 21.95 6.51 23.42
N ASN A 2 21.34 5.68 22.56
CA ASN A 2 19.91 5.39 22.65
C ASN A 2 19.68 4.39 23.78
N GLN A 3 19.49 4.88 25.01
CA GLN A 3 19.29 4.04 26.19
C GLN A 3 18.02 3.20 26.00
N LYS A 4 18.19 1.88 25.86
CA LYS A 4 17.05 0.96 25.80
C LYS A 4 16.39 0.93 27.18
N VAL A 5 15.20 1.51 27.29
CA VAL A 5 14.39 1.46 28.51
C VAL A 5 14.07 0.00 28.84
N GLY A 6 14.46 -0.44 30.04
CA GLY A 6 14.19 -1.78 30.55
C GLY A 6 12.71 -1.98 30.86
N ARG A 7 12.24 -3.23 30.77
CA ARG A 7 10.81 -3.57 30.99
C ARG A 7 10.28 -3.16 32.37
N ASN A 8 11.12 -3.14 33.40
CA ASN A 8 10.71 -2.81 34.77
C ASN A 8 10.89 -1.33 35.14
N ASP A 9 11.57 -0.54 34.31
CA ASP A 9 11.86 0.87 34.56
C ASP A 9 10.59 1.72 34.51
N PRO A 10 10.58 2.92 35.12
CA PRO A 10 9.48 3.87 34.98
C PRO A 10 9.24 4.20 33.50
N CYS A 11 7.97 4.26 33.10
CA CYS A 11 7.60 4.58 31.72
C CYS A 11 8.01 6.02 31.37
N PRO A 12 8.72 6.25 30.25
CA PRO A 12 9.09 7.60 29.80
C PRO A 12 7.88 8.46 29.40
N CYS A 13 6.70 7.86 29.35
CA CYS A 13 5.43 8.53 29.07
C CYS A 13 4.86 9.35 30.26
N GLY A 14 5.54 9.37 31.41
CA GLY A 14 5.11 10.14 32.58
C GLY A 14 3.93 9.54 33.36
N SER A 15 3.53 8.31 33.05
CA SER A 15 2.36 7.67 33.69
C SER A 15 2.61 7.15 35.11
N GLY A 16 3.85 7.21 35.60
CA GLY A 16 4.27 6.63 36.89
C GLY A 16 4.26 5.09 36.94
N LYS A 17 3.86 4.41 35.86
CA LYS A 17 3.78 2.94 35.79
C LYS A 17 5.08 2.35 35.22
N LYS A 18 5.37 1.08 35.54
CA LYS A 18 6.49 0.32 34.92
C LYS A 18 6.29 0.22 33.41
N TYR A 19 7.35 0.32 32.61
CA TYR A 19 7.29 0.30 31.14
C TYR A 19 6.52 -0.91 30.60
N LYS A 20 6.75 -2.11 31.17
CA LYS A 20 6.02 -3.36 30.82
C LYS A 20 4.51 -3.30 31.04
N GLN A 21 4.03 -2.45 31.95
CA GLN A 21 2.62 -2.30 32.28
C GLN A 21 1.97 -1.09 31.59
N CYS A 22 2.76 -0.25 30.91
CA CYS A 22 2.29 0.94 30.22
C CYS A 22 2.46 0.80 28.70
N CYS A 23 3.42 1.50 28.10
CA CYS A 23 3.61 1.54 26.65
C CYS A 23 3.98 0.18 26.03
N PHE A 24 4.65 -0.70 26.77
CA PHE A 24 5.02 -2.03 26.26
C PHE A 24 3.80 -2.95 26.04
N LYS A 25 2.76 -2.85 26.89
CA LYS A 25 1.53 -3.64 26.74
C LYS A 25 0.75 -3.23 25.50
N LEU A 26 0.72 -1.93 25.17
CA LEU A 26 0.05 -1.42 23.97
C LEU A 26 0.69 -1.96 22.68
N ALA A 27 2.02 -2.04 22.64
CA ALA A 27 2.76 -2.48 21.47
C ALA A 27 2.69 -4.00 21.21
N HIS A 28 2.43 -4.82 22.23
CA HIS A 28 2.56 -6.28 22.15
C HIS A 28 1.25 -7.05 22.42
N GLN A 29 0.09 -6.41 22.23
CA GLN A 29 -1.15 -7.16 22.15
C GLN A 29 -1.22 -7.91 20.82
N LYS A 30 -1.03 -9.23 20.87
CA LYS A 30 -1.32 -10.14 19.75
C LYS A 30 -2.82 -10.01 19.41
N LYS A 31 -3.14 -9.16 18.44
CA LYS A 31 -4.51 -9.03 17.93
C LYS A 31 -4.87 -10.38 17.32
N LYS A 32 -5.89 -11.04 17.86
CA LYS A 32 -6.44 -12.27 17.29
C LYS A 32 -7.08 -11.90 15.96
N ILE A 33 -6.40 -12.16 14.85
CA ILE A 33 -6.97 -12.00 13.52
C ILE A 33 -8.06 -13.07 13.41
N LYS A 34 -9.33 -12.63 13.35
CA LYS A 34 -10.45 -13.53 13.07
C LYS A 34 -10.50 -13.74 11.57
N ALA A 35 -9.96 -14.85 11.10
CA ALA A 35 -10.18 -15.28 9.73
C ALA A 35 -11.61 -15.81 9.62
N VAL A 36 -12.43 -15.18 8.79
CA VAL A 36 -13.68 -15.77 8.33
C VAL A 36 -13.34 -16.55 7.07
N VAL A 37 -13.64 -17.85 7.07
CA VAL A 37 -13.67 -18.61 5.82
C VAL A 37 -14.85 -18.08 5.05
N ILE A 38 -14.59 -17.32 3.98
CA ILE A 38 -15.61 -17.01 2.99
C ILE A 38 -16.07 -18.36 2.47
N ARG A 39 -17.31 -18.74 2.80
CA ARG A 39 -17.91 -20.03 2.40
C ARG A 39 -17.62 -20.22 0.91
N SER A 40 -17.22 -21.42 0.55
CA SER A 40 -16.85 -21.93 -0.78
C SER A 40 -17.97 -21.85 -1.84
N GLY A 41 -18.87 -20.87 -1.73
CA GLY A 41 -19.96 -20.57 -2.66
C GLY A 41 -19.97 -19.13 -3.18
N GLN A 42 -18.97 -18.29 -2.86
CA GLN A 42 -18.77 -17.03 -3.57
C GLN A 42 -17.97 -17.35 -4.84
N LYS A 43 -18.64 -17.26 -6.00
CA LYS A 43 -18.14 -17.65 -7.32
C LYS A 43 -16.67 -17.26 -7.56
N PRO A 44 -15.79 -18.19 -8.00
CA PRO A 44 -14.45 -17.83 -8.45
C PRO A 44 -14.56 -17.10 -9.79
N GLY A 45 -14.42 -15.79 -9.78
CA GLY A 45 -14.47 -14.99 -11.00
C GLY A 45 -14.43 -13.47 -10.82
N ALA A 46 -14.05 -12.95 -9.66
CA ALA A 46 -13.99 -11.50 -9.45
C ALA A 46 -12.90 -11.06 -8.45
N ALA A 47 -11.79 -11.80 -8.37
CA ALA A 47 -10.55 -11.10 -8.08
C ALA A 47 -10.22 -10.37 -9.39
N PRO A 48 -10.30 -9.02 -9.46
CA PRO A 48 -9.95 -8.32 -10.68
C PRO A 48 -8.55 -8.74 -11.08
N ASP A 49 -8.34 -9.00 -12.38
CA ASP A 49 -7.02 -9.34 -12.92
C ASP A 49 -6.01 -8.31 -12.39
N LEU A 50 -4.76 -8.71 -12.15
CA LEU A 50 -3.75 -7.80 -11.60
C LEU A 50 -3.72 -6.51 -12.41
N LEU A 51 -3.87 -6.63 -13.75
CA LEU A 51 -4.00 -5.52 -14.68
C LEU A 51 -5.21 -4.62 -14.42
N GLU A 52 -6.39 -5.19 -14.17
CA GLU A 52 -7.59 -4.43 -13.81
C GLU A 52 -7.47 -3.78 -12.42
N ARG A 53 -6.73 -4.40 -11.50
CA ARG A 53 -6.53 -3.85 -10.15
C ARG A 53 -5.49 -2.74 -10.10
N THR A 54 -4.47 -2.82 -10.93
CA THR A 54 -3.41 -1.79 -11.02
C THR A 54 -3.79 -0.68 -11.99
N PHE A 55 -4.54 -0.98 -13.05
CA PHE A 55 -4.79 -0.06 -14.16
C PHE A 55 -6.28 0.06 -14.56
N GLY A 56 -7.22 -0.54 -13.83
CA GLY A 56 -8.65 -0.54 -14.20
C GLY A 56 -9.25 0.85 -14.36
N ASP A 57 -8.89 1.80 -13.49
CA ASP A 57 -9.35 3.19 -13.57
C ASP A 57 -8.76 3.91 -14.80
N THR A 58 -7.49 3.65 -15.10
CA THR A 58 -6.82 4.23 -16.28
C THR A 58 -7.35 3.62 -17.58
N ILE A 59 -7.57 2.31 -17.63
CA ILE A 59 -8.10 1.61 -18.81
C ILE A 59 -9.54 2.05 -19.07
N SER A 60 -10.36 2.20 -18.03
CA SER A 60 -11.74 2.69 -18.14
C SER A 60 -11.81 4.11 -18.70
N LYS A 61 -10.86 4.96 -18.32
CA LYS A 61 -10.77 6.35 -18.80
C LYS A 61 -10.28 6.44 -20.26
N LEU A 62 -9.36 5.56 -20.65
CA LEU A 62 -8.78 5.51 -22.00
C LEU A 62 -9.66 4.79 -23.03
N LYS A 63 -10.60 3.94 -22.61
CA LYS A 63 -11.49 3.18 -23.52
C LYS A 63 -12.36 4.04 -24.47
N GLY A 64 -12.36 5.37 -24.32
CA GLY A 64 -13.03 6.30 -25.22
C GLY A 64 -12.14 7.37 -25.86
N GLU A 65 -10.82 7.36 -25.61
CA GLU A 65 -9.90 8.32 -26.21
C GLU A 65 -9.20 7.67 -27.42
N GLU A 66 -9.38 8.26 -28.61
CA GLU A 66 -8.66 7.78 -29.79
C GLU A 66 -7.14 7.92 -29.56
N PRO A 67 -6.36 6.90 -29.98
CA PRO A 67 -4.92 6.92 -29.77
C PRO A 67 -4.32 8.19 -30.37
N PRO A 68 -3.32 8.81 -29.71
CA PRO A 68 -2.71 10.03 -30.22
C PRO A 68 -2.20 9.77 -31.63
N LYS A 69 -2.52 10.68 -32.55
CA LYS A 69 -2.09 10.57 -33.94
C LYS A 69 -0.57 10.38 -33.96
N PRO A 70 -0.05 9.44 -34.77
CA PRO A 70 1.38 9.21 -34.84
C PRO A 70 2.07 10.52 -35.20
N ILE A 71 3.09 10.88 -34.42
CA ILE A 71 3.88 12.07 -34.68
C ILE A 71 4.68 11.77 -35.95
N THR A 72 4.21 12.25 -37.10
CA THR A 72 5.02 12.30 -38.32
C THR A 72 6.12 13.31 -38.04
N THR A 73 7.32 12.82 -37.77
CA THR A 73 8.51 13.65 -37.58
C THR A 73 8.60 14.62 -38.75
N HIS A 74 8.53 15.92 -38.47
CA HIS A 74 8.83 16.93 -39.47
C HIS A 74 10.27 16.74 -39.94
N ASN A 75 10.42 16.73 -41.28
CA ASN A 75 11.67 16.56 -42.00
C ASN A 75 12.77 17.44 -41.38
N ILE A 76 13.83 16.80 -40.90
CA ILE A 76 15.09 17.48 -40.59
C ILE A 76 15.66 17.87 -41.95
N GLU A 77 15.49 19.14 -42.34
CA GLU A 77 16.26 19.69 -43.46
C GLU A 77 17.73 19.72 -43.03
N GLU A 78 18.50 18.76 -43.52
CA GLU A 78 19.96 18.78 -43.45
C GLU A 78 20.44 20.02 -44.22
N LYS A 79 20.80 21.08 -43.48
CA LYS A 79 21.62 22.15 -44.02
C LYS A 79 22.99 21.55 -44.33
N HIS A 80 23.21 21.21 -45.60
CA HIS A 80 24.55 21.05 -46.15
C HIS A 80 25.17 22.43 -46.39
N ASP A 81 26.47 22.53 -46.07
CA ASP A 81 27.37 23.70 -46.11
C ASP A 81 27.28 24.61 -47.34
#